data_AF-A0A350YUK1-F1
#
_entry.id   AF-A0A350YUK1-F1
#
_cell.length_a   1.000
_cell.length_b   1.000
_cell.length_c   1.000
_cell.angle_alpha   90.00
_cell.angle_beta   90.00
_cell.angle_gamma   90.00
#
_symmetry.space_group_name_H-M   'P 1'
#
loop_
_entity.id
_entity.type
_entity.pdbx_description
1 polymer ?
#
loop_
_entity_poly.entity_id
_entity_poly.type
_entity_poly.pdbx_seq_one_letter_code
_entity_poly.pdbx_strand_id
1 'polypeptide(L)'
;KDVYKLMSRLNYLKQNYAEFSNPEYQGDLTSQVKWYRLSKDGQHVMVVGNFALSEKSVSITFPVTGTWHDYFSNSTLQVSQSSVSLTLQPGEYKLYSTRKLADPFDLTSVQDPILNSNTWRIFPNPASTEVTIQSGSTVQRAIIRNLSGQIIRTVNLDGDLNPKLSVAGIPYGIYLITIDTVSGIFHQKLVISGKGK
;
A
#
# COMPACT_ATOMS: atom_id res chain seq x y z
N LYS A 1 -13.98 -19.03 1.65
CA LYS A 1 -13.85 -17.58 1.95
C LYS A 1 -12.55 -17.01 1.37
N ASP A 2 -11.49 -17.81 1.23
CA ASP A 2 -10.17 -17.33 0.78
C ASP A 2 -10.08 -17.02 -0.71
N VAL A 3 -10.77 -17.78 -1.57
CA VAL A 3 -10.83 -17.51 -3.02
C VAL A 3 -11.42 -16.13 -3.31
N TYR A 4 -12.46 -15.73 -2.57
CA TYR A 4 -13.07 -14.41 -2.71
C TYR A 4 -12.08 -13.29 -2.38
N LYS A 5 -11.35 -13.41 -1.25
CA LYS A 5 -10.32 -12.43 -0.88
C LYS A 5 -9.18 -12.39 -1.89
N LEU A 6 -8.73 -13.55 -2.37
CA LEU A 6 -7.70 -13.64 -3.41
C LEU A 6 -8.15 -12.93 -4.68
N MET A 7 -9.37 -13.19 -5.17
CA MET A 7 -9.88 -12.52 -6.36
C MET A 7 -10.05 -11.01 -6.15
N SER A 8 -10.49 -10.58 -4.98
CA SER A 8 -10.59 -9.16 -4.64
C SER A 8 -9.21 -8.48 -4.62
N ARG A 9 -8.17 -9.14 -4.10
CA ARG A 9 -6.79 -8.67 -4.17
C ARG A 9 -6.31 -8.49 -5.60
N LEU A 10 -6.48 -9.52 -6.43
CA LEU A 10 -6.06 -9.48 -7.84
C LEU A 10 -6.82 -8.42 -8.64
N ASN A 11 -8.11 -8.23 -8.38
CA ASN A 11 -8.90 -7.17 -9.00
C ASN A 11 -8.42 -5.78 -8.55
N TYR A 12 -8.11 -5.60 -7.27
CA TYR A 12 -7.52 -4.37 -6.76
C TYR A 12 -6.21 -4.05 -7.49
N LEU A 13 -5.32 -5.04 -7.65
CA LEU A 13 -4.07 -4.85 -8.39
C LEU A 13 -4.33 -4.44 -9.85
N LYS A 14 -5.25 -5.12 -10.54
CA LYS A 14 -5.62 -4.81 -11.94
C LYS A 14 -6.14 -3.39 -12.14
N GLN A 15 -6.85 -2.83 -11.15
CA GLN A 15 -7.45 -1.50 -11.25
C GLN A 15 -6.49 -0.37 -10.86
N ASN A 16 -5.54 -0.64 -9.96
CA ASN A 16 -4.74 0.41 -9.32
C ASN A 16 -3.28 0.49 -9.81
N TYR A 17 -2.81 -0.49 -10.59
CA TYR A 17 -1.41 -0.60 -10.99
C TYR A 17 -1.28 -0.70 -12.51
N ALA A 18 -0.47 0.20 -13.09
CA ALA A 18 -0.33 0.37 -14.54
C ALA A 18 0.23 -0.89 -15.22
N GLU A 19 1.13 -1.61 -14.57
CA GLU A 19 1.72 -2.88 -15.01
C GLU A 19 0.69 -4.02 -15.16
N PHE A 20 -0.55 -3.85 -14.71
CA PHE A 20 -1.65 -4.77 -14.98
C PHE A 20 -2.65 -4.25 -16.03
N SER A 21 -2.43 -3.03 -16.55
CA SER A 21 -3.28 -2.36 -17.53
C SER A 21 -2.51 -2.14 -18.84
N ASN A 22 -2.77 -2.98 -19.84
CA ASN A 22 -2.06 -3.02 -21.13
C ASN A 22 -0.51 -3.06 -21.00
N PRO A 23 0.06 -4.08 -20.32
CA PRO A 23 1.50 -4.22 -20.19
C PRO A 23 2.13 -4.92 -21.39
N GLU A 24 3.45 -4.82 -21.51
CA GLU A 24 4.24 -5.80 -22.26
C GLU A 24 4.18 -7.15 -21.55
N TYR A 25 3.79 -8.20 -22.27
CA TYR A 25 3.60 -9.55 -21.74
C TYR A 25 4.63 -10.53 -22.32
N GLN A 26 5.19 -11.39 -21.46
CA GLN A 26 5.94 -12.57 -21.88
C GLN A 26 5.72 -13.70 -20.87
N GLY A 27 5.64 -14.96 -21.30
CA GLY A 27 5.51 -16.08 -20.36
C GLY A 27 5.50 -17.44 -21.00
N ASP A 28 5.55 -18.47 -20.16
CA ASP A 28 5.26 -19.86 -20.51
C ASP A 28 4.05 -20.34 -19.70
N LEU A 29 2.95 -20.62 -20.40
CA LEU A 29 1.72 -21.14 -19.80
C LEU A 29 1.45 -22.61 -20.17
N THR A 30 2.40 -23.25 -20.85
CA THR A 30 2.26 -24.58 -21.43
C THR A 30 2.94 -25.67 -20.59
N SER A 31 4.04 -25.33 -19.92
CA SER A 31 4.75 -26.26 -19.03
C SER A 31 4.03 -26.47 -17.69
N GLN A 32 4.54 -27.42 -16.90
CA GLN A 32 4.01 -27.72 -15.57
C GLN A 32 4.24 -26.57 -14.57
N VAL A 33 5.34 -25.83 -14.71
CA VAL A 33 5.57 -24.61 -13.95
C VAL A 33 5.30 -23.43 -14.85
N LYS A 34 4.13 -22.82 -14.67
CA LYS A 34 3.69 -21.71 -15.50
C LYS A 34 4.21 -20.41 -14.94
N TRP A 35 4.63 -19.52 -15.81
CA TRP A 35 5.04 -18.18 -15.42
C TRP A 35 4.69 -17.17 -16.49
N TYR A 36 4.52 -15.93 -16.06
CA TYR A 36 4.45 -14.79 -16.96
C TYR A 36 4.99 -13.55 -16.27
N ARG A 37 5.46 -12.61 -17.09
CA ARG A 37 5.88 -11.29 -16.67
C ARG A 37 5.04 -10.23 -17.36
N LEU A 38 4.79 -9.15 -16.61
CA LEU A 38 4.16 -7.93 -17.10
C LEU A 38 5.13 -6.78 -16.88
N SER A 39 5.34 -5.94 -17.89
CA SER A 39 6.21 -4.77 -17.80
C SER A 39 5.48 -3.53 -18.31
N LYS A 40 5.57 -2.43 -17.57
CA LYS A 40 5.09 -1.11 -18.02
C LYS A 40 5.78 0.00 -17.25
N ASP A 41 6.19 1.06 -17.96
CA ASP A 41 6.75 2.28 -17.37
C ASP A 41 7.90 2.01 -16.35
N GLY A 42 8.75 1.02 -16.65
CA GLY A 42 9.87 0.61 -15.78
C GLY A 42 9.47 -0.18 -14.52
N GLN A 43 8.18 -0.52 -14.37
CA GLN A 43 7.69 -1.42 -13.33
C GLN A 43 7.43 -2.80 -13.90
N HIS A 44 7.77 -3.82 -13.10
CA HIS A 44 7.69 -5.21 -13.53
C HIS A 44 7.00 -6.08 -12.49
N VAL A 45 6.26 -7.07 -13.00
CA VAL A 45 5.63 -8.14 -12.21
C VAL A 45 6.04 -9.48 -12.81
N MET A 46 6.39 -10.44 -11.96
CA MET A 46 6.68 -11.82 -12.32
C MET A 46 5.75 -12.73 -11.53
N VAL A 47 4.93 -13.50 -12.22
CA VAL A 47 4.05 -14.50 -11.63
C VAL A 47 4.57 -15.88 -12.01
N VAL A 48 4.64 -16.77 -11.03
CA VAL A 48 5.06 -18.16 -11.23
C VAL A 48 4.17 -19.07 -10.41
N GLY A 49 3.82 -20.25 -10.93
CA GLY A 49 3.01 -21.24 -10.24
C GLY A 49 3.34 -22.66 -10.67
N ASN A 50 3.43 -23.56 -9.70
CA ASN A 50 3.65 -24.99 -9.93
C ASN A 50 2.32 -25.74 -10.00
N PHE A 51 1.97 -26.24 -11.20
CA PHE A 51 0.78 -27.04 -11.44
C PHE A 51 1.06 -28.54 -11.42
N ALA A 52 2.28 -28.97 -11.14
CA ALA A 52 2.61 -30.37 -10.92
C ALA A 52 2.16 -30.84 -9.52
N LEU A 53 2.06 -32.16 -9.37
CA LEU A 53 1.82 -32.82 -8.08
C LEU A 53 3.12 -33.06 -7.28
N SER A 54 4.26 -32.56 -7.76
CA SER A 54 5.58 -32.68 -7.12
C SER A 54 6.29 -31.33 -7.08
N GLU A 55 7.29 -31.20 -6.21
CA GLU A 55 8.22 -30.07 -6.24
C GLU A 55 8.88 -29.94 -7.62
N LYS A 56 9.04 -28.69 -8.08
CA LYS A 56 9.71 -28.36 -9.34
C LYS A 56 10.59 -27.13 -9.19
N SER A 57 11.71 -27.15 -9.89
CA SER A 57 12.56 -25.98 -10.08
C SER A 57 12.44 -25.46 -11.51
N VAL A 58 12.38 -24.15 -11.68
CA VAL A 58 12.32 -23.46 -12.98
C VAL A 58 13.34 -22.33 -13.00
N SER A 59 14.05 -22.16 -14.11
CA SER A 59 14.92 -21.01 -14.32
C SER A 59 14.17 -19.95 -15.13
N ILE A 60 13.99 -18.76 -14.55
CA ILE A 60 13.24 -17.66 -15.15
C ILE A 60 14.13 -16.43 -15.27
N THR A 61 14.04 -15.76 -16.41
CA THR A 61 14.76 -14.49 -16.65
C THR A 61 13.93 -13.30 -16.17
N PHE A 62 14.41 -12.64 -15.12
CA PHE A 62 13.90 -11.37 -14.63
C PHE A 62 14.39 -10.21 -15.53
N PRO A 63 13.53 -9.20 -15.79
CA PRO A 63 13.86 -8.08 -16.68
C PRO A 63 14.89 -7.12 -16.08
N VAL A 64 14.94 -7.02 -14.75
CA VAL A 64 15.86 -6.14 -14.01
C VAL A 64 16.38 -6.86 -12.77
N THR A 65 17.62 -6.54 -12.39
CA THR A 65 18.20 -6.94 -11.12
C THR A 65 17.69 -6.04 -9.98
N GLY A 66 17.91 -6.45 -8.74
CA GLY A 66 17.51 -5.70 -7.54
C GLY A 66 16.54 -6.46 -6.65
N THR A 67 15.89 -5.72 -5.75
CA THR A 67 14.93 -6.27 -4.80
C THR A 67 13.54 -6.39 -5.42
N TRP A 68 12.99 -7.59 -5.35
CA TRP A 68 11.62 -7.89 -5.74
C TRP A 68 10.79 -8.26 -4.51
N HIS A 69 9.56 -7.78 -4.44
CA HIS A 69 8.65 -7.99 -3.32
C HIS A 69 7.65 -9.11 -3.66
N ASP A 70 7.57 -10.14 -2.84
CA ASP A 70 6.53 -11.16 -2.94
C ASP A 70 5.23 -10.64 -2.30
N TYR A 71 4.21 -10.48 -3.12
CA TYR A 71 2.92 -9.94 -2.72
C TYR A 71 2.17 -10.80 -1.70
N PHE A 72 2.28 -12.14 -1.79
CA PHE A 72 1.48 -13.01 -0.93
C PHE A 72 2.13 -13.27 0.42
N SER A 73 3.47 -13.38 0.45
CA SER A 73 4.22 -13.63 1.67
C SER A 73 4.72 -12.36 2.36
N ASN A 74 4.63 -11.20 1.71
CA ASN A 74 5.24 -9.94 2.14
C ASN A 74 6.78 -10.03 2.32
N SER A 75 7.40 -11.07 1.76
CA SER A 75 8.85 -11.28 1.76
C SER A 75 9.52 -10.59 0.56
N THR A 76 10.85 -10.63 0.50
CA THR A 76 11.62 -10.08 -0.61
C THR A 76 12.55 -11.13 -1.22
N LEU A 77 12.73 -11.05 -2.53
CA LEU A 77 13.73 -11.79 -3.30
C LEU A 77 14.79 -10.82 -3.83
N GLN A 78 16.07 -11.13 -3.61
CA GLN A 78 17.16 -10.39 -4.23
C GLN A 78 17.56 -11.06 -5.55
N VAL A 79 17.44 -10.31 -6.65
CA VAL A 79 17.81 -10.75 -8.00
C VAL A 79 19.16 -10.14 -8.35
N SER A 80 20.24 -10.91 -8.17
CA SER A 80 21.61 -10.46 -8.46
C SER A 80 22.04 -10.70 -9.91
N GLN A 81 21.35 -11.58 -10.62
CA GLN A 81 21.60 -11.94 -12.03
C GLN A 81 20.26 -12.06 -12.75
N SER A 82 20.26 -11.89 -14.08
CA SER A 82 19.02 -11.89 -14.87
C SER A 82 18.29 -13.23 -14.82
N SER A 83 19.00 -14.37 -14.77
CA SER A 83 18.39 -15.70 -14.66
C SER A 83 18.39 -16.19 -13.22
N VAL A 84 17.21 -16.52 -12.70
CA VAL A 84 17.02 -16.98 -11.31
C VAL A 84 16.34 -18.33 -11.32
N SER A 85 16.88 -19.30 -10.57
CA SER A 85 16.23 -20.58 -10.33
C SER A 85 15.28 -20.48 -9.14
N LEU A 86 14.00 -20.78 -9.36
CA LEU A 86 12.96 -20.81 -8.34
C LEU A 86 12.48 -22.24 -8.13
N THR A 87 12.46 -22.68 -6.88
CA THR A 87 11.88 -23.96 -6.47
C THR A 87 10.52 -23.71 -5.83
N LEU A 88 9.51 -24.48 -6.28
CA LEU A 88 8.13 -24.35 -5.85
C LEU A 88 7.55 -25.72 -5.43
N GLN A 89 6.86 -25.75 -4.29
CA GLN A 89 6.06 -26.88 -3.83
C GLN A 89 4.85 -27.12 -4.75
N PRO A 90 4.22 -28.31 -4.72
CA PRO A 90 3.00 -28.58 -5.47
C PRO A 90 1.91 -27.55 -5.16
N GLY A 91 1.37 -26.89 -6.19
CA GLY A 91 0.34 -25.85 -6.04
C GLY A 91 0.84 -24.51 -5.53
N GLU A 92 2.14 -24.35 -5.23
CA GLU A 92 2.71 -23.08 -4.79
C GLU A 92 2.72 -22.08 -5.95
N TYR A 93 2.36 -20.84 -5.65
CA TYR A 93 2.40 -19.72 -6.58
C TYR A 93 2.95 -18.48 -5.90
N LYS A 94 3.63 -17.64 -6.68
CA LYS A 94 4.24 -16.39 -6.22
C LYS A 94 3.95 -15.27 -7.20
N LEU A 95 3.83 -14.07 -6.67
CA LEU A 95 3.76 -12.84 -7.45
C LEU A 95 4.83 -11.91 -6.91
N TYR A 96 5.88 -11.72 -7.69
CA TYR A 96 6.95 -10.78 -7.41
C TYR A 96 6.72 -9.47 -8.15
N SER A 97 7.03 -8.34 -7.51
CA SER A 97 7.02 -7.03 -8.16
C SER A 97 8.25 -6.20 -7.79
N THR A 98 8.69 -5.31 -8.69
CA THR A 98 9.76 -4.33 -8.43
C THR A 98 9.38 -3.25 -7.42
N ARG A 99 8.11 -3.16 -7.03
CA ARG A 99 7.62 -2.28 -5.97
C ARG A 99 6.69 -3.02 -5.01
N LYS A 100 6.56 -2.53 -3.78
CA LYS A 100 5.58 -3.06 -2.84
C LYS A 100 4.16 -2.75 -3.34
N LEU A 101 3.38 -3.80 -3.58
CA LEU A 101 1.96 -3.70 -3.95
C LEU A 101 1.10 -3.71 -2.69
N ALA A 102 0.01 -2.94 -2.68
CA ALA A 102 -0.89 -2.84 -1.54
C ALA A 102 -1.86 -4.03 -1.49
N ASP A 103 -2.09 -4.57 -0.30
CA ASP A 103 -3.16 -5.53 -0.03
C ASP A 103 -4.37 -4.78 0.55
N PRO A 104 -5.54 -4.78 -0.14
CA PRO A 104 -6.75 -4.10 0.34
C PRO A 104 -7.31 -4.65 1.66
N PHE A 105 -6.80 -5.79 2.15
CA PHE A 105 -7.19 -6.39 3.43
C PHE A 105 -6.11 -6.33 4.51
N ASP A 106 -4.94 -5.75 4.22
CA ASP A 106 -3.91 -5.56 5.23
C ASP A 106 -4.30 -4.38 6.13
N LEU A 107 -4.78 -4.71 7.33
CA LEU A 107 -5.20 -3.74 8.35
C LEU A 107 -4.02 -2.96 8.94
N THR A 108 -2.77 -3.34 8.62
CA THR A 108 -1.56 -2.63 9.03
C THR A 108 -1.00 -1.71 7.94
N SER A 109 -1.45 -1.87 6.69
CA SER A 109 -1.20 -0.90 5.63
C SER A 109 -2.17 0.25 5.76
N VAL A 110 -1.73 1.32 6.44
CA VAL A 110 -2.15 2.66 6.06
C VAL A 110 -2.00 2.71 4.54
N GLN A 111 -3.12 2.97 3.87
CA GLN A 111 -3.19 3.04 2.42
C GLN A 111 -2.20 4.12 1.98
N ASP A 112 -1.01 3.72 1.54
CA ASP A 112 -0.09 4.58 0.81
C ASP A 112 -0.51 4.47 -0.66
N PRO A 113 -1.33 5.39 -1.19
CA PRO A 113 -1.41 5.54 -2.63
C PRO A 113 0.01 5.87 -3.09
N ILE A 114 0.55 4.99 -3.93
CA ILE A 114 1.71 5.18 -4.82
C ILE A 114 2.46 6.50 -4.54
N LEU A 115 3.55 6.38 -3.77
CA LEU A 115 4.44 7.49 -3.41
C LEU A 115 4.98 8.19 -4.67
N ASN A 116 4.31 9.27 -5.04
CA ASN A 116 4.90 10.37 -5.77
C ASN A 116 4.91 11.59 -4.82
N SER A 117 6.09 11.82 -4.22
CA SER A 117 6.57 13.09 -3.65
C SER A 117 5.53 13.98 -2.95
N ASN A 118 4.91 13.53 -1.84
CA ASN A 118 4.09 14.40 -0.98
C ASN A 118 3.91 13.78 0.41
N THR A 119 4.93 13.93 1.25
CA THR A 119 4.92 13.47 2.65
C THR A 119 3.89 14.26 3.44
N TRP A 120 2.72 13.65 3.67
CA TRP A 120 1.73 14.23 4.56
C TRP A 120 2.12 13.97 6.03
N ARG A 121 1.91 14.94 6.92
CA ARG A 121 2.20 14.82 8.36
C ARG A 121 1.32 15.75 9.20
N ILE A 122 0.99 15.31 10.41
CA ILE A 122 0.26 16.13 11.39
C ILE A 122 1.18 16.39 12.57
N PHE A 123 1.41 17.68 12.88
CA PHE A 123 2.30 18.09 13.96
C PHE A 123 1.80 19.38 14.64
N PRO A 124 2.07 19.58 15.95
CA PRO A 124 2.73 18.63 16.84
C PRO A 124 1.79 17.45 17.21
N ASN A 125 2.37 16.29 17.46
CA ASN A 125 1.68 15.12 17.99
C ASN A 125 2.61 14.46 19.03
N PRO A 126 2.37 14.59 20.35
CA PRO A 126 1.15 15.08 20.98
C PRO A 126 0.84 16.57 20.77
N ALA A 127 -0.45 16.89 20.64
CA ALA A 127 -0.98 18.24 20.43
C ALA A 127 -1.58 18.81 21.71
N SER A 128 -1.45 20.13 21.93
CA SER A 128 -2.02 20.80 23.10
C SER A 128 -3.18 21.75 22.76
N THR A 129 -3.05 22.56 21.72
CA THR A 129 -4.09 23.54 21.33
C THR A 129 -4.38 23.54 19.83
N GLU A 130 -3.37 23.25 19.01
CA GLU A 130 -3.50 23.21 17.55
C GLU A 130 -2.59 22.14 16.96
N VAL A 131 -2.96 21.69 15.76
CA VAL A 131 -2.11 20.89 14.87
C VAL A 131 -2.10 21.49 13.47
N THR A 132 -0.95 21.40 12.82
CA THR A 132 -0.77 21.70 11.41
C THR A 132 -0.81 20.40 10.63
N ILE A 133 -1.64 20.37 9.59
CA ILE A 133 -1.71 19.25 8.64
C ILE A 133 -0.88 19.68 7.44
N GLN A 134 0.35 19.17 7.30
CA GLN A 134 1.09 19.34 6.06
C GLN A 134 0.66 18.25 5.10
N SER A 135 0.22 18.65 3.93
CA SER A 135 -0.21 17.78 2.85
C SER A 135 0.33 18.33 1.54
N GLY A 136 0.55 17.45 0.59
CA GLY A 136 0.93 17.83 -0.76
C GLY A 136 -0.23 17.99 -1.74
N SER A 137 -1.44 17.85 -1.22
CA SER A 137 -2.68 18.17 -1.93
C SER A 137 -3.61 18.93 -1.01
N THR A 138 -4.44 19.79 -1.59
CA THR A 138 -5.29 20.69 -0.83
C THR A 138 -6.24 19.90 0.08
N VAL A 139 -6.21 20.25 1.35
CA VAL A 139 -7.01 19.59 2.39
C VAL A 139 -8.38 20.24 2.44
N GLN A 140 -9.42 19.43 2.29
CA GLN A 140 -10.81 19.89 2.24
C GLN A 140 -11.53 19.72 3.58
N ARG A 141 -11.19 18.66 4.32
CA ARG A 141 -11.89 18.32 5.56
C ARG A 141 -11.01 17.53 6.51
N ALA A 142 -11.20 17.76 7.80
CA ALA A 142 -10.62 16.97 8.88
C ALA A 142 -11.72 16.48 9.83
N ILE A 143 -11.69 15.19 10.19
CA ILE A 143 -12.64 14.56 11.10
C ILE A 143 -11.87 13.89 12.23
N ILE A 144 -12.12 14.30 13.48
CA ILE A 144 -11.53 13.72 14.68
C ILE A 144 -12.55 12.76 15.30
N ARG A 145 -12.13 11.53 15.57
CA ARG A 145 -12.92 10.47 16.21
C ARG A 145 -12.22 9.93 17.45
N ASN A 146 -12.98 9.54 18.46
CA ASN A 146 -12.44 8.75 19.57
C ASN A 146 -12.27 7.27 19.17
N LEU A 147 -11.68 6.47 20.07
CA LEU A 147 -11.44 5.04 19.83
C LEU A 147 -12.74 4.21 19.71
N SER A 148 -13.86 4.73 20.21
CA SER A 148 -15.19 4.14 20.03
C SER A 148 -15.85 4.53 18.70
N GLY A 149 -15.16 5.30 17.85
CA GLY A 149 -15.66 5.74 16.53
C GLY A 149 -16.58 6.95 16.56
N GLN A 150 -16.87 7.54 17.73
CA GLN A 150 -17.70 8.73 17.83
C GLN A 150 -16.97 9.94 17.24
N ILE A 151 -17.67 10.72 16.42
CA ILE A 151 -17.15 11.97 15.85
C ILE A 151 -17.11 13.03 16.94
N ILE A 152 -15.91 13.48 17.28
CA ILE A 152 -15.65 14.53 18.27
C ILE A 152 -15.66 15.90 17.61
N ARG A 153 -15.14 15.99 16.39
CA ARG A 153 -15.10 17.24 15.64
C ARG A 153 -15.00 16.98 14.13
N THR A 154 -15.68 17.81 13.36
CA THR A 154 -15.52 17.92 11.90
C THR A 154 -15.17 19.35 11.57
N VAL A 155 -14.14 19.55 10.76
CA VAL A 155 -13.68 20.86 10.33
C VAL A 155 -13.56 20.85 8.81
N ASN A 156 -14.29 21.73 8.15
CA ASN A 156 -14.09 21.99 6.72
C ASN A 156 -12.95 22.99 6.58
N LEU A 157 -12.06 22.73 5.63
CA LEU A 157 -10.84 23.47 5.40
C LEU A 157 -10.87 23.96 3.95
N ASP A 158 -10.50 25.23 3.73
CA ASP A 158 -10.67 25.93 2.44
C ASP A 158 -9.65 25.51 1.36
N GLY A 159 -9.14 24.27 1.42
CA GLY A 159 -8.22 23.75 0.41
C GLY A 159 -6.79 24.29 0.53
N ASP A 160 -6.27 24.44 1.74
CA ASP A 160 -4.85 24.75 1.97
C ASP A 160 -4.00 23.45 1.98
N LEU A 161 -2.72 23.56 1.64
CA LEU A 161 -1.71 22.52 1.81
C LEU A 161 -1.24 22.38 3.26
N ASN A 162 -1.37 23.44 4.08
CA ASN A 162 -0.89 23.48 5.46
C ASN A 162 -1.92 24.01 6.47
N PRO A 163 -3.20 23.56 6.45
CA PRO A 163 -4.19 24.13 7.35
C PRO A 163 -3.87 23.84 8.81
N LYS A 164 -4.15 24.85 9.64
CA LYS A 164 -4.13 24.72 11.09
C LYS A 164 -5.49 24.29 11.59
N LEU A 165 -5.50 23.29 12.44
CA LEU A 165 -6.67 22.72 13.07
C LEU A 165 -6.59 22.92 14.58
N SER A 166 -7.56 23.64 15.14
CA SER A 166 -7.66 23.76 16.60
C SER A 166 -8.17 22.45 17.22
N VAL A 167 -7.41 21.95 18.19
CA VAL A 167 -7.80 20.82 19.06
C VAL A 167 -8.20 21.30 20.47
N ALA A 168 -8.31 22.60 20.67
CA ALA A 168 -8.71 23.19 21.94
C ALA A 168 -10.12 22.75 22.35
N GLY A 169 -10.27 22.43 23.64
CA GLY A 169 -11.53 21.95 24.21
C GLY A 169 -11.86 20.49 23.91
N ILE A 170 -10.99 19.76 23.20
CA ILE A 170 -11.09 18.30 23.10
C ILE A 170 -10.44 17.69 24.34
N PRO A 171 -11.08 16.73 25.03
CA PRO A 171 -10.48 16.04 26.17
C PRO A 171 -9.12 15.43 25.84
N TYR A 172 -8.27 15.24 26.85
CA TYR A 172 -6.99 14.60 26.65
C TYR A 172 -7.18 13.11 26.38
N GLY A 173 -6.40 12.57 25.44
CA GLY A 173 -6.54 11.17 25.05
C GLY A 173 -6.01 10.87 23.66
N ILE A 174 -6.28 9.64 23.22
CA ILE A 174 -5.92 9.15 21.89
C ILE A 174 -7.14 9.23 20.99
N TYR A 175 -6.94 9.82 19.81
CA TYR A 175 -7.94 10.03 18.78
C TYR A 175 -7.43 9.50 17.45
N LEU A 176 -8.37 9.25 16.53
CA LEU A 176 -8.09 9.01 15.12
C LEU A 176 -8.55 10.23 14.34
N ILE A 177 -7.65 10.83 13.56
CA ILE A 177 -7.98 11.91 12.65
C ILE A 177 -8.03 11.37 11.22
N THR A 178 -9.08 11.72 10.49
CA THR A 178 -9.28 11.44 9.07
C THR A 178 -9.19 12.74 8.30
N ILE A 179 -8.34 12.79 7.28
CA ILE A 179 -8.09 13.96 6.45
C ILE A 179 -8.53 13.65 5.03
N ASP A 180 -9.47 14.43 4.52
CA ASP A 180 -9.92 14.34 3.14
C ASP A 180 -9.20 15.43 2.33
N THR A 181 -8.46 15.03 1.31
CA THR A 181 -7.82 15.92 0.33
C THR A 181 -8.44 15.71 -1.05
N VAL A 182 -8.12 16.59 -2.00
CA VAL A 182 -8.50 16.39 -3.42
C VAL A 182 -7.93 15.11 -4.03
N SER A 183 -6.84 14.56 -3.48
CA SER A 183 -6.12 13.41 -4.04
C SER A 183 -6.36 12.10 -3.28
N GLY A 184 -7.01 12.14 -2.11
CA GLY A 184 -7.29 10.94 -1.33
C GLY A 184 -7.71 11.22 0.11
N ILE A 185 -7.92 10.14 0.85
CA ILE A 185 -8.28 10.18 2.27
C ILE A 185 -7.15 9.54 3.06
N PHE A 186 -6.72 10.18 4.15
CA PHE A 186 -5.65 9.71 5.02
C PHE A 186 -6.11 9.59 6.47
N HIS A 187 -5.53 8.66 7.22
CA HIS A 187 -5.85 8.44 8.63
C HIS A 187 -4.59 8.46 9.48
N GLN A 188 -4.62 9.13 10.64
CA GLN A 188 -3.51 9.12 11.59
C GLN A 188 -4.00 9.09 13.04
N LYS A 189 -3.17 8.49 13.92
CA LYS A 189 -3.33 8.62 15.36
C LYS A 189 -2.95 10.02 15.81
N LEU A 190 -3.85 10.70 16.51
CA LEU A 190 -3.63 12.00 17.13
C LEU A 190 -3.69 11.86 18.66
N VAL A 191 -2.63 12.27 19.35
CA VAL A 191 -2.58 12.32 20.81
C VAL A 191 -2.81 13.76 21.23
N ILE A 192 -3.81 14.00 22.08
CA ILE A 192 -4.08 15.33 22.65
C ILE A 192 -3.70 15.28 24.13
N SER A 193 -2.81 16.17 24.54
CA SER A 193 -2.29 16.27 25.91
C SER A 193 -2.32 17.71 26.41
N GLY A 194 -2.35 17.90 27.73
CA GLY A 194 -2.21 19.23 28.31
C GLY A 194 -0.88 19.90 27.90
N LYS A 195 -0.82 21.24 27.93
CA LYS A 195 0.46 21.94 27.87
C LYS A 195 1.30 21.44 29.06
N GLY A 196 2.42 20.78 28.75
CA GLY A 196 3.44 20.53 29.76
C GLY A 196 3.83 21.85 30.41
N LYS A 197 3.92 21.86 31.74
CA LYS A 197 4.60 22.95 32.44
C LYS A 197 6.05 23.02 32.02
#